data_AF-A0A087EDC1-F1
#
_entry.id   AF-A0A087EDC1-F1
#
_cell.length_a   1.000
_cell.length_b   1.000
_cell.length_c   1.000
_cell.angle_alpha   90.00
_cell.angle_beta   90.00
_cell.angle_gamma   90.00
#
_symmetry.space_group_name_H-M   'P 1'
#
loop_
_entity.id
_entity.type
_entity.pdbx_description
1 polymer ?
#
loop_
_entity_poly.entity_id
_entity_poly.type
_entity_poly.pdbx_seq_one_letter_code
_entity_poly.pdbx_strand_id
1 'polypeptide(L)'
;MVMNVGVIGLGLIGGSLARRLVHNGYAVTAWNRTPRPYDQARSEGIHCVDTLAELAAQSLDVIMLCNPLKAMPSILAQLHEVLLNPKVTLSDVGSVKGMVREQVREAGLADRYIGAHPMAGNEFSGFEASDPSLYDDALWAITVDEGSDLWRCAMVGELISRGVGNRYIVVDDDSHDRAAALISHMPHAVSTALINQLVDDDNRNIAAALAAGSWRDMTRVALTDPERTRAMIDEDAENVEALLRSMARRLDALADALHEGDHGGIAEFFAHGQAFRDYKAIERRHAGHDAAIHNGKEMTLALEDGGWQNTLLESARRGERIEEIAQTAHGYIASVVTGLGLHNIE
;
A
#
# COMPACT_ATOMS: atom_id res chain seq x y z
N MET A 1 21.11 -11.34 0.80
CA MET A 1 19.99 -12.00 1.48
C MET A 1 19.67 -11.24 2.72
N VAL A 2 18.48 -10.63 2.74
CA VAL A 2 17.92 -9.98 3.92
C VAL A 2 17.53 -11.05 4.93
N MET A 3 18.00 -10.95 6.18
CA MET A 3 17.63 -11.86 7.27
C MET A 3 17.36 -11.15 8.59
N ASN A 4 17.91 -9.94 8.78
CA ASN A 4 17.77 -9.16 10.00
C ASN A 4 16.98 -7.88 9.72
N VAL A 5 15.79 -7.78 10.30
CA VAL A 5 14.85 -6.70 10.00
C VAL A 5 14.55 -5.88 11.26
N GLY A 6 14.73 -4.58 11.15
CA GLY A 6 14.25 -3.60 12.13
C GLY A 6 12.79 -3.24 11.85
N VAL A 7 11.94 -3.18 12.85
CA VAL A 7 10.55 -2.69 12.72
C VAL A 7 10.33 -1.53 13.69
N ILE A 8 9.99 -0.36 13.16
CA ILE A 8 9.68 0.84 13.95
C ILE A 8 8.17 1.06 13.93
N GLY A 9 7.52 0.77 15.04
CA GLY A 9 6.07 0.84 15.21
C GLY A 9 5.42 -0.53 15.14
N LEU A 10 4.88 -1.00 16.26
CA LEU A 10 4.17 -2.28 16.38
C LEU A 10 2.65 -2.04 16.41
N GLY A 11 2.12 -1.43 15.36
CA GLY A 11 0.67 -1.31 15.12
C GLY A 11 0.11 -2.51 14.37
N LEU A 12 -1.02 -2.32 13.67
CA LEU A 12 -1.61 -3.34 12.79
C LEU A 12 -0.59 -3.82 11.75
N ILE A 13 -0.10 -2.91 10.91
CA ILE A 13 0.82 -3.23 9.80
C ILE A 13 2.17 -3.73 10.33
N GLY A 14 2.87 -2.94 11.14
CA GLY A 14 4.19 -3.33 11.64
C GLY A 14 4.18 -4.57 12.54
N GLY A 15 3.13 -4.77 13.35
CA GLY A 15 2.94 -5.98 14.14
C GLY A 15 2.71 -7.21 13.28
N SER A 16 1.85 -7.10 12.25
CA SER A 16 1.60 -8.18 11.30
C SER A 16 2.88 -8.57 10.58
N LEU A 17 3.67 -7.56 10.17
CA LEU A 17 4.93 -7.77 9.45
C LEU A 17 5.94 -8.48 10.34
N ALA A 18 6.13 -7.99 11.57
CA ALA A 18 7.04 -8.60 12.53
C ALA A 18 6.69 -10.06 12.80
N ARG A 19 5.41 -10.37 13.05
CA ARG A 19 4.95 -11.76 13.28
C ARG A 19 5.17 -12.65 12.06
N ARG A 20 4.83 -12.17 10.86
CA ARG A 20 5.00 -12.91 9.60
C ARG A 20 6.47 -13.23 9.34
N LEU A 21 7.35 -12.24 9.52
CA LEU A 21 8.79 -12.40 9.33
C LEU A 21 9.40 -13.40 10.34
N VAL A 22 9.04 -13.30 11.62
CA VAL A 22 9.50 -14.29 12.63
C VAL A 22 9.02 -15.70 12.28
N HIS A 23 7.75 -15.86 11.86
CA HIS A 23 7.23 -17.15 11.43
C HIS A 23 8.02 -17.75 10.26
N ASN A 24 8.49 -16.89 9.34
CA ASN A 24 9.28 -17.27 8.18
C ASN A 24 10.79 -17.37 8.46
N GLY A 25 11.21 -17.30 9.74
CA GLY A 25 12.60 -17.54 10.15
C GLY A 25 13.52 -16.32 10.09
N TYR A 26 12.98 -15.11 9.96
CA TYR A 26 13.75 -13.87 10.00
C TYR A 26 13.99 -13.41 11.45
N ALA A 27 15.15 -12.80 11.69
CA ALA A 27 15.43 -12.15 12.96
C ALA A 27 14.83 -10.74 12.96
N VAL A 28 13.86 -10.49 13.86
CA VAL A 28 13.18 -9.19 13.95
C VAL A 28 13.57 -8.48 15.24
N THR A 29 14.12 -7.27 15.10
CA THR A 29 14.27 -6.31 16.21
C THR A 29 13.24 -5.20 16.05
N ALA A 30 12.46 -4.94 17.09
CA ALA A 30 11.40 -3.94 17.04
C ALA A 30 11.58 -2.84 18.08
N TRP A 31 11.25 -1.62 17.68
CA TRP A 31 11.06 -0.49 18.57
C TRP A 31 9.64 0.04 18.41
N ASN A 32 9.00 0.41 19.50
CA ASN A 32 7.71 1.06 19.52
C ASN A 32 7.76 2.26 20.48
N ARG A 33 7.06 3.34 20.14
CA ARG A 33 7.03 4.57 20.94
C ARG A 33 6.64 4.32 22.41
N THR A 34 5.77 3.33 22.63
CA THR A 34 5.39 2.89 23.98
C THR A 34 5.74 1.42 24.16
N PRO A 35 6.14 0.99 25.37
CA PRO A 35 6.52 -0.40 25.62
C PRO A 35 5.32 -1.37 25.59
N ARG A 36 4.07 -0.89 25.55
CA ARG A 36 2.94 -1.70 25.06
C ARG A 36 3.10 -1.74 23.53
N PRO A 37 3.42 -2.88 22.89
CA PRO A 37 2.98 -4.26 23.21
C PRO A 37 4.09 -5.30 23.51
N TYR A 38 5.23 -4.90 24.10
CA TYR A 38 6.46 -5.70 24.14
C TYR A 38 6.34 -7.07 24.81
N ASP A 39 5.55 -7.22 25.87
CA ASP A 39 5.42 -8.52 26.54
C ASP A 39 4.84 -9.58 25.59
N GLN A 40 3.79 -9.21 24.85
CA GLN A 40 3.20 -10.09 23.84
C GLN A 40 4.16 -10.30 22.66
N ALA A 41 4.74 -9.22 22.13
CA ALA A 41 5.67 -9.30 21.00
C ALA A 41 6.88 -10.20 21.30
N ARG A 42 7.47 -10.09 22.50
CA ARG A 42 8.57 -10.95 22.97
C ARG A 42 8.16 -12.41 23.09
N SER A 43 6.94 -12.69 23.57
CA SER A 43 6.42 -14.06 23.66
C SER A 43 6.28 -14.74 22.29
N GLU A 44 6.20 -13.94 21.22
CA GLU A 44 6.08 -14.39 19.83
C GLU A 44 7.42 -14.36 19.08
N GLY A 45 8.54 -14.16 19.78
CA GLY A 45 9.88 -14.21 19.21
C GLY A 45 10.42 -12.89 18.65
N ILE A 46 9.71 -11.77 18.82
CA ILE A 46 10.16 -10.44 18.39
C ILE A 46 11.11 -9.86 19.46
N HIS A 47 12.32 -9.46 19.06
CA HIS A 47 13.27 -8.83 19.96
C HIS A 47 12.94 -7.34 20.14
N CYS A 48 12.34 -6.94 21.27
CA CYS A 48 11.96 -5.54 21.51
C CYS A 48 13.01 -4.75 22.30
N VAL A 49 13.41 -3.60 21.76
CA VAL A 49 14.37 -2.64 22.34
C VAL A 49 13.69 -1.34 22.76
N ASP A 50 14.28 -0.60 23.71
CA ASP A 50 13.63 0.57 24.32
C ASP A 50 13.94 1.88 23.58
N THR A 51 15.05 1.93 22.83
CA THR A 51 15.47 3.12 22.08
C THR A 51 15.77 2.83 20.60
N LEU A 52 15.65 3.87 19.76
CA LEU A 52 16.09 3.79 18.36
C LEU A 52 17.62 3.58 18.24
N ALA A 53 18.41 4.05 19.21
CA ALA A 53 19.84 3.80 19.26
C ALA A 53 20.17 2.32 19.45
N GLU A 54 19.45 1.63 20.35
CA GLU A 54 19.58 0.18 20.54
C GLU A 54 19.17 -0.62 19.31
N LEU A 55 18.12 -0.16 18.60
CA LEU A 55 17.70 -0.75 17.32
C LEU A 55 18.80 -0.57 16.26
N ALA A 56 19.31 0.65 16.09
CA ALA A 56 20.33 0.98 15.09
C ALA A 56 21.70 0.32 15.37
N ALA A 57 21.97 -0.07 16.63
CA ALA A 57 23.16 -0.80 17.02
C ALA A 57 23.12 -2.29 16.61
N GLN A 58 21.95 -2.83 16.24
CA GLN A 58 21.84 -4.20 15.75
C GLN A 58 22.41 -4.35 14.34
N SER A 59 22.81 -5.57 13.99
CA SER A 59 23.19 -5.93 12.62
C SER A 59 21.95 -6.08 11.73
N LEU A 60 21.39 -4.95 11.27
CA LEU A 60 20.19 -4.92 10.43
C LEU A 60 20.52 -4.83 8.93
N ASP A 61 19.69 -5.47 8.12
CA ASP A 61 19.72 -5.36 6.65
C ASP A 61 18.73 -4.27 6.19
N VAL A 62 17.51 -4.31 6.72
CA VAL A 62 16.41 -3.39 6.39
C VAL A 62 15.73 -2.90 7.68
N ILE A 63 15.37 -1.63 7.74
CA ILE A 63 14.48 -1.07 8.77
C ILE A 63 13.17 -0.65 8.09
N MET A 64 12.06 -1.20 8.58
CA MET A 64 10.70 -0.89 8.16
C MET A 64 10.09 0.17 9.10
N LEU A 65 9.78 1.33 8.55
CA LEU A 65 9.14 2.46 9.21
C LEU A 65 7.62 2.27 9.16
N CYS A 66 7.07 1.71 10.23
CA CYS A 66 5.65 1.39 10.39
C CYS A 66 4.91 2.32 11.36
N ASN A 67 5.50 3.48 11.66
CA ASN A 67 4.88 4.53 12.46
C ASN A 67 3.86 5.35 11.63
N PRO A 68 2.92 6.05 12.29
CA PRO A 68 2.09 7.04 11.61
C PRO A 68 2.94 8.12 10.91
N LEU A 69 2.52 8.61 9.75
CA LEU A 69 3.31 9.58 8.97
C LEU A 69 3.56 10.87 9.73
N LYS A 70 2.61 11.31 10.55
CA LYS A 70 2.79 12.45 11.47
C LYS A 70 3.99 12.31 12.41
N ALA A 71 4.37 11.09 12.80
CA ALA A 71 5.52 10.84 13.68
C ALA A 71 6.84 10.71 12.91
N MET A 72 6.78 10.53 11.59
CA MET A 72 7.92 10.20 10.74
C MET A 72 9.06 11.22 10.82
N PRO A 73 8.84 12.55 10.77
CA PRO A 73 9.95 13.51 10.87
C PRO A 73 10.78 13.36 12.15
N SER A 74 10.11 13.12 13.30
CA SER A 74 10.78 12.97 14.58
C SER A 74 11.58 11.66 14.70
N ILE A 75 11.13 10.60 14.03
CA ILE A 75 11.80 9.29 13.99
C ILE A 75 13.00 9.36 13.06
N LEU A 76 12.84 9.94 11.88
CA LEU A 76 13.91 10.12 10.91
C LEU A 76 15.04 11.00 11.45
N ALA A 77 14.71 12.08 12.17
CA ALA A 77 15.71 12.94 12.81
C ALA A 77 16.56 12.16 13.83
N GLN A 78 15.93 11.32 14.66
CA GLN A 78 16.66 10.46 15.60
C GLN A 78 17.49 9.39 14.88
N LEU A 79 16.93 8.76 13.85
CA LEU A 79 17.65 7.76 13.04
C LEU A 79 18.87 8.36 12.34
N HIS A 80 18.80 9.60 11.86
CA HIS A 80 19.94 10.28 11.26
C HIS A 80 21.15 10.34 12.21
N GLU A 81 20.91 10.56 13.50
CA GLU A 81 21.96 10.64 14.53
C GLU A 81 22.57 9.27 14.88
N VAL A 82 21.76 8.21 14.88
CA VAL A 82 22.17 6.90 15.43
C VAL A 82 22.44 5.83 14.37
N LEU A 83 21.95 5.98 13.14
CA LEU A 83 22.08 5.00 12.07
C LEU A 83 23.42 5.13 11.34
N LEU A 84 24.49 4.74 12.02
CA LEU A 84 25.85 4.91 11.53
C LEU A 84 26.24 3.93 10.40
N ASN A 85 25.60 2.77 10.32
CA ASN A 85 25.91 1.77 9.29
C ASN A 85 25.30 2.19 7.93
N PRO A 86 26.12 2.55 6.92
CA PRO A 86 25.62 3.02 5.63
C PRO A 86 24.95 1.93 4.80
N LYS A 87 25.11 0.65 5.15
CA LYS A 87 24.52 -0.46 4.39
C LYS A 87 23.05 -0.68 4.72
N VAL A 88 22.56 -0.23 5.86
CA VAL A 88 21.14 -0.45 6.26
C VAL A 88 20.22 0.27 5.26
N THR A 89 19.25 -0.47 4.73
CA THR A 89 18.18 0.09 3.87
C THR A 89 16.99 0.52 4.72
N LEU A 90 16.46 1.71 4.47
CA LEU A 90 15.21 2.19 5.04
C LEU A 90 14.08 1.93 4.06
N SER A 91 12.94 1.47 4.57
CA SER A 91 11.70 1.41 3.82
C SER A 91 10.54 1.74 4.75
N ASP A 92 9.38 2.07 4.19
CA ASP A 92 8.18 2.40 4.95
C ASP A 92 7.00 1.51 4.52
N VAL A 93 5.83 1.78 5.09
CA VAL A 93 4.56 1.14 4.73
C VAL A 93 3.43 2.16 4.57
N GLY A 94 3.78 3.44 4.41
CA GLY A 94 2.81 4.54 4.39
C GLY A 94 1.85 4.47 3.22
N SER A 95 0.69 5.11 3.33
CA SER A 95 -0.29 5.18 2.24
C SER A 95 -0.02 6.28 1.21
N VAL A 96 0.85 7.24 1.54
CA VAL A 96 1.26 8.36 0.68
C VAL A 96 2.78 8.35 0.57
N LYS A 97 3.34 8.36 -0.64
CA LYS A 97 4.78 8.08 -0.88
C LYS A 97 5.57 9.34 -1.13
N GLY A 98 5.02 10.32 -1.85
CA GLY A 98 5.68 11.60 -2.11
C GLY A 98 6.01 12.34 -0.80
N MET A 99 5.04 12.40 0.13
CA MET A 99 5.26 13.01 1.45
C MET A 99 6.37 12.31 2.24
N VAL A 100 6.41 10.98 2.26
CA VAL A 100 7.43 10.24 3.02
C VAL A 100 8.80 10.43 2.40
N ARG A 101 8.91 10.38 1.06
CA ARG A 101 10.18 10.61 0.37
C ARG A 101 10.74 12.00 0.69
N GLU A 102 9.87 13.01 0.70
CA GLU A 102 10.27 14.37 1.07
C GLU A 102 10.80 14.44 2.50
N GLN A 103 10.09 13.86 3.48
CA GLN A 103 10.53 13.83 4.87
C GLN A 103 11.87 13.10 5.06
N VAL A 104 12.08 12.00 4.33
CA VAL A 104 13.34 11.25 4.33
C VAL A 104 14.48 12.09 3.74
N ARG A 105 14.20 12.83 2.66
CA ARG A 105 15.16 13.73 2.02
C ARG A 105 15.55 14.88 2.95
N GLU A 106 14.59 15.51 3.62
CA GLU A 106 14.83 16.55 4.63
C GLU A 106 15.68 16.04 5.80
N ALA A 107 15.50 14.78 6.20
CA ALA A 107 16.31 14.14 7.23
C ALA A 107 17.71 13.70 6.76
N GLY A 108 18.06 13.91 5.48
CA GLY A 108 19.36 13.53 4.93
C GLY A 108 19.60 12.01 4.87
N LEU A 109 18.53 11.24 4.64
CA LEU A 109 18.56 9.77 4.59
C LEU A 109 18.11 9.20 3.23
N ALA A 110 17.97 10.06 2.20
CA ALA A 110 17.47 9.69 0.88
C ALA A 110 18.31 8.61 0.18
N ASP A 111 19.62 8.61 0.37
CA ASP A 111 20.56 7.61 -0.19
C ASP A 111 20.36 6.19 0.38
N ARG A 112 19.49 6.06 1.39
CA ARG A 112 19.21 4.79 2.09
C ARG A 112 17.79 4.29 1.88
N TYR A 113 16.94 5.04 1.20
CA TYR A 113 15.50 4.82 1.27
C TYR A 113 14.91 4.27 -0.02
N ILE A 114 14.00 3.30 0.15
CA ILE A 114 13.12 2.79 -0.89
C ILE A 114 11.71 2.74 -0.29
N GLY A 115 10.78 3.48 -0.87
CA GLY A 115 9.41 3.51 -0.38
C GLY A 115 8.70 2.19 -0.63
N ALA A 116 7.81 1.80 0.28
CA ALA A 116 6.95 0.66 0.06
C ALA A 116 5.55 0.89 0.67
N HIS A 117 4.56 0.20 0.11
CA HIS A 117 3.19 0.25 0.59
C HIS A 117 2.52 -1.11 0.35
N PRO A 118 2.23 -1.87 1.42
CA PRO A 118 1.36 -3.03 1.30
C PRO A 118 -0.06 -2.59 1.01
N MET A 119 -0.70 -3.13 -0.05
CA MET A 119 -2.14 -2.96 -0.28
C MET A 119 -2.95 -3.87 0.63
N ALA A 120 -2.71 -3.74 1.94
CA ALA A 120 -3.28 -4.55 3.00
C ALA A 120 -3.73 -3.65 4.16
N GLY A 121 -4.81 -4.03 4.81
CA GLY A 121 -5.36 -3.31 5.95
C GLY A 121 -6.77 -3.72 6.25
N ASN A 122 -7.20 -3.41 7.47
CA ASN A 122 -8.58 -3.58 7.91
C ASN A 122 -9.00 -2.35 8.75
N GLU A 123 -10.22 -2.39 9.24
CA GLU A 123 -10.84 -1.36 10.08
C GLU A 123 -10.31 -1.33 11.53
N PHE A 124 -9.51 -2.32 11.94
CA PHE A 124 -8.97 -2.43 13.29
C PHE A 124 -7.60 -1.74 13.43
N SER A 125 -7.09 -1.65 14.66
CA SER A 125 -5.85 -0.93 14.97
C SER A 125 -5.15 -1.52 16.19
N GLY A 126 -3.86 -1.20 16.34
CA GLY A 126 -3.02 -1.70 17.44
C GLY A 126 -2.39 -3.06 17.15
N PHE A 127 -1.52 -3.50 18.05
CA PHE A 127 -0.81 -4.77 17.94
C PHE A 127 -1.74 -5.96 18.16
N GLU A 128 -2.77 -5.79 18.97
CA GLU A 128 -3.77 -6.81 19.29
C GLU A 128 -4.59 -7.19 18.05
N ALA A 129 -4.72 -6.27 17.09
CA ALA A 129 -5.35 -6.51 15.80
C ALA A 129 -4.38 -7.05 14.73
N SER A 130 -3.09 -7.19 15.06
CA SER A 130 -2.11 -7.67 14.10
C SER A 130 -2.21 -9.18 13.88
N ASP A 131 -2.18 -9.56 12.61
CA ASP A 131 -2.30 -10.94 12.12
C ASP A 131 -1.28 -11.18 10.99
N PRO A 132 -0.44 -12.23 11.04
CA PRO A 132 0.42 -12.64 9.94
C PRO A 132 -0.29 -12.86 8.60
N SER A 133 -1.57 -13.22 8.62
CA SER A 133 -2.39 -13.46 7.41
C SER A 133 -2.86 -12.15 6.76
N LEU A 134 -2.63 -10.99 7.40
CA LEU A 134 -3.01 -9.68 6.86
C LEU A 134 -2.43 -9.44 5.46
N TYR A 135 -1.26 -10.03 5.18
CA TYR A 135 -0.57 -9.91 3.89
C TYR A 135 -0.94 -11.01 2.90
N ASP A 136 -1.77 -11.99 3.25
CA ASP A 136 -2.10 -13.06 2.30
C ASP A 136 -2.70 -12.46 1.02
N ASP A 137 -2.13 -12.84 -0.13
CA ASP A 137 -2.46 -12.34 -1.47
C ASP A 137 -2.32 -10.81 -1.68
N ALA A 138 -1.80 -10.07 -0.70
CA ALA A 138 -1.59 -8.64 -0.82
C ALA A 138 -0.54 -8.31 -1.90
N LEU A 139 -0.86 -7.35 -2.76
CA LEU A 139 0.13 -6.73 -3.64
C LEU A 139 0.85 -5.62 -2.87
N TRP A 140 2.15 -5.49 -3.05
CA TRP A 140 2.91 -4.34 -2.56
C TRP A 140 3.24 -3.39 -3.70
N ALA A 141 3.24 -2.09 -3.43
CA ALA A 141 3.92 -1.12 -4.27
C ALA A 141 5.28 -0.82 -3.65
N ILE A 142 6.34 -0.84 -4.46
CA ILE A 142 7.64 -0.25 -4.15
C ILE A 142 7.71 1.06 -4.93
N THR A 143 8.16 2.15 -4.29
CA THR A 143 8.35 3.42 -4.98
C THR A 143 9.80 3.84 -5.10
N VAL A 144 10.13 4.36 -6.28
CA VAL A 144 11.49 4.73 -6.68
C VAL A 144 11.49 6.09 -7.35
N ASP A 145 12.64 6.75 -7.29
CA ASP A 145 12.95 7.98 -8.02
C ASP A 145 14.31 7.83 -8.73
N GLU A 146 14.78 8.91 -9.38
CA GLU A 146 16.07 8.92 -10.08
C GLU A 146 17.26 8.67 -9.14
N GLY A 147 17.14 9.03 -7.86
CA GLY A 147 18.18 8.84 -6.84
C GLY A 147 18.15 7.47 -6.15
N SER A 148 17.14 6.65 -6.42
CA SER A 148 16.96 5.34 -5.78
C SER A 148 18.04 4.36 -6.23
N ASP A 149 18.59 3.61 -5.27
CA ASP A 149 19.59 2.59 -5.52
C ASP A 149 18.95 1.22 -5.85
N LEU A 150 19.39 0.59 -6.94
CA LEU A 150 18.84 -0.68 -7.40
C LEU A 150 19.12 -1.83 -6.43
N TRP A 151 20.28 -1.82 -5.76
CA TRP A 151 20.59 -2.85 -4.76
C TRP A 151 19.64 -2.75 -3.56
N ARG A 152 19.34 -1.54 -3.07
CA ARG A 152 18.33 -1.33 -2.03
C ARG A 152 16.93 -1.73 -2.48
N CYS A 153 16.56 -1.40 -3.71
CA CYS A 153 15.28 -1.82 -4.30
C CYS A 153 15.17 -3.35 -4.30
N ALA A 154 16.24 -4.05 -4.69
CA ALA A 154 16.32 -5.51 -4.64
C ALA A 154 16.23 -6.05 -3.21
N MET A 155 16.82 -5.40 -2.21
CA MET A 155 16.69 -5.80 -0.80
C MET A 155 15.24 -5.69 -0.29
N VAL A 156 14.55 -4.58 -0.57
CA VAL A 156 13.14 -4.40 -0.18
C VAL A 156 12.26 -5.40 -0.93
N GLY A 157 12.53 -5.61 -2.23
CA GLY A 157 11.88 -6.64 -3.04
C GLY A 157 12.07 -8.04 -2.47
N GLU A 158 13.29 -8.42 -2.09
CA GLU A 158 13.61 -9.71 -1.45
C GLU A 158 12.87 -9.89 -0.13
N LEU A 159 12.82 -8.84 0.71
CA LEU A 159 12.06 -8.86 1.95
C LEU A 159 10.57 -9.12 1.70
N ILE A 160 9.98 -8.44 0.72
CA ILE A 160 8.56 -8.60 0.36
C ILE A 160 8.31 -10.00 -0.20
N SER A 161 9.11 -10.46 -1.17
CA SER A 161 8.81 -11.70 -1.88
C SER A 161 9.20 -12.96 -1.14
N ARG A 162 10.35 -12.98 -0.47
CA ARG A 162 10.79 -14.15 0.30
C ARG A 162 10.41 -14.05 1.77
N GLY A 163 10.52 -12.85 2.33
CA GLY A 163 10.22 -12.64 3.75
C GLY A 163 8.73 -12.65 4.05
N VAL A 164 7.93 -11.90 3.30
CA VAL A 164 6.48 -11.84 3.52
C VAL A 164 5.74 -12.89 2.68
N GLY A 165 6.25 -13.20 1.49
CA GLY A 165 5.65 -14.14 0.54
C GLY A 165 4.76 -13.45 -0.50
N ASN A 166 4.99 -12.17 -0.78
CA ASN A 166 4.13 -11.34 -1.63
C ASN A 166 4.78 -10.98 -2.96
N ARG A 167 3.94 -10.62 -3.93
CA ARG A 167 4.40 -9.97 -5.16
C ARG A 167 4.36 -8.46 -5.00
N TYR A 168 5.10 -7.76 -5.84
CA TYR A 168 5.11 -6.31 -5.83
C TYR A 168 5.14 -5.72 -7.23
N ILE A 169 4.77 -4.45 -7.34
CA ILE A 169 5.04 -3.61 -8.51
C ILE A 169 5.99 -2.50 -8.10
N VAL A 170 6.73 -1.95 -9.06
CA VAL A 170 7.57 -0.75 -8.84
C VAL A 170 6.98 0.39 -9.63
N VAL A 171 6.77 1.52 -8.97
CA VAL A 171 6.20 2.74 -9.56
C VAL A 171 6.95 3.97 -9.05
N ASP A 172 6.73 5.14 -9.65
CA ASP A 172 7.13 6.41 -9.06
C ASP A 172 6.11 6.88 -8.00
N ASP A 173 6.52 7.82 -7.15
CA ASP A 173 5.68 8.32 -6.05
C ASP A 173 4.39 9.00 -6.55
N ASP A 174 4.42 9.75 -7.66
CA ASP A 174 3.25 10.46 -8.21
C ASP A 174 2.23 9.46 -8.77
N SER A 175 2.70 8.50 -9.57
CA SER A 175 1.87 7.41 -10.07
C SER A 175 1.21 6.62 -8.93
N HIS A 176 1.95 6.35 -7.85
CA HIS A 176 1.43 5.69 -6.66
C HIS A 176 0.33 6.52 -5.99
N ASP A 177 0.63 7.77 -5.62
CA ASP A 177 -0.26 8.60 -4.80
C ASP A 177 -1.55 8.91 -5.57
N ARG A 178 -1.47 9.21 -6.87
CA ARG A 178 -2.65 9.35 -7.74
C ARG A 178 -3.50 8.09 -7.80
N ALA A 179 -2.88 6.91 -7.85
CA ALA A 179 -3.60 5.64 -7.86
C ALA A 179 -4.26 5.38 -6.50
N ALA A 180 -3.52 5.53 -5.39
CA ALA A 180 -4.02 5.38 -4.03
C ALA A 180 -5.19 6.34 -3.74
N ALA A 181 -5.09 7.59 -4.21
CA ALA A 181 -6.17 8.56 -4.17
C ALA A 181 -7.45 8.02 -4.83
N LEU A 182 -7.30 7.47 -6.05
CA LEU A 182 -8.41 6.99 -6.87
C LEU A 182 -9.08 5.74 -6.28
N ILE A 183 -8.28 4.77 -5.82
CA ILE A 183 -8.79 3.45 -5.42
C ILE A 183 -9.01 3.28 -3.91
N SER A 184 -8.53 4.22 -3.09
CA SER A 184 -8.62 4.16 -1.62
C SER A 184 -9.11 5.46 -0.99
N HIS A 185 -8.38 6.57 -1.16
CA HIS A 185 -8.65 7.80 -0.38
C HIS A 185 -9.98 8.45 -0.75
N MET A 186 -10.25 8.66 -2.04
CA MET A 186 -11.54 9.17 -2.52
C MET A 186 -12.70 8.22 -2.14
N PRO A 187 -12.62 6.89 -2.34
CA PRO A 187 -13.63 5.97 -1.85
C PRO A 187 -13.97 6.12 -0.36
N HIS A 188 -12.98 6.30 0.52
CA HIS A 188 -13.23 6.58 1.94
C HIS A 188 -14.00 7.89 2.16
N ALA A 189 -13.61 8.97 1.47
CA ALA A 189 -14.30 10.25 1.55
C ALA A 189 -15.75 10.17 1.05
N VAL A 190 -15.98 9.52 -0.09
CA VAL A 190 -17.31 9.32 -0.68
C VAL A 190 -18.17 8.42 0.23
N SER A 191 -17.60 7.34 0.76
CA SER A 191 -18.29 6.44 1.71
C SER A 191 -18.73 7.20 2.97
N THR A 192 -17.86 8.08 3.49
CA THR A 192 -18.17 8.93 4.65
C THR A 192 -19.28 9.94 4.32
N ALA A 193 -19.24 10.56 3.13
CA ALA A 193 -20.30 11.45 2.69
C ALA A 193 -21.66 10.73 2.59
N LEU A 194 -21.69 9.48 2.13
CA LEU A 194 -22.92 8.67 2.05
C LEU A 194 -23.54 8.42 3.42
N ILE A 195 -22.74 8.06 4.44
CA ILE A 195 -23.29 7.84 5.78
C ILE A 195 -23.76 9.14 6.42
N ASN A 196 -23.12 10.28 6.13
CA ASN A 196 -23.58 11.58 6.61
C ASN A 196 -24.94 11.95 6.02
N GLN A 197 -25.18 11.68 4.73
CA GLN A 197 -26.50 11.86 4.12
C GLN A 197 -27.57 11.03 4.82
N LEU A 198 -27.28 9.77 5.19
CA LEU A 198 -28.21 8.96 5.97
C LEU A 198 -28.46 9.56 7.36
N VAL A 199 -27.44 10.05 8.05
CA VAL A 199 -27.58 10.64 9.39
C VAL A 199 -28.48 11.88 9.37
N ASP A 200 -28.36 12.70 8.32
CA ASP A 200 -29.11 13.95 8.16
C ASP A 200 -30.56 13.74 7.68
N ASP A 201 -30.92 12.54 7.21
CA ASP A 201 -32.27 12.23 6.70
C ASP A 201 -33.30 12.00 7.82
N ASP A 202 -34.49 12.58 7.68
CA ASP A 202 -35.60 12.41 8.63
C ASP A 202 -36.10 10.96 8.72
N ASN A 203 -36.00 10.20 7.63
CA ASN A 203 -36.39 8.80 7.51
C ASN A 203 -35.23 7.83 7.73
N ARG A 204 -34.09 8.27 8.29
CA ARG A 204 -32.88 7.45 8.46
C ARG A 204 -33.11 6.06 9.07
N ASN A 205 -34.05 5.94 10.01
CA ASN A 205 -34.37 4.65 10.63
C ASN A 205 -35.05 3.69 9.65
N ILE A 206 -35.93 4.20 8.78
CA ILE A 206 -36.57 3.42 7.72
C ILE A 206 -35.53 3.04 6.67
N ALA A 207 -34.73 4.00 6.22
CA ALA A 207 -33.66 3.76 5.25
C ALA A 207 -32.66 2.70 5.75
N ALA A 208 -32.22 2.80 7.02
CA ALA A 208 -31.34 1.81 7.64
C ALA A 208 -31.99 0.42 7.74
N ALA A 209 -33.29 0.33 8.04
CA ALA A 209 -34.02 -0.94 8.09
C ALA A 209 -34.20 -1.60 6.71
N LEU A 210 -34.23 -0.80 5.64
CA LEU A 210 -34.32 -1.28 4.26
C LEU A 210 -32.96 -1.53 3.61
N ALA A 211 -31.86 -1.14 4.26
CA ALA A 211 -30.52 -1.26 3.73
C ALA A 211 -30.12 -2.73 3.50
N ALA A 212 -29.52 -3.00 2.33
CA ALA A 212 -29.12 -4.34 1.91
C ALA A 212 -27.65 -4.35 1.43
N GLY A 213 -27.33 -5.22 0.47
CA GLY A 213 -25.95 -5.45 0.00
C GLY A 213 -25.25 -4.19 -0.52
N SER A 214 -25.91 -3.40 -1.38
CA SER A 214 -25.31 -2.18 -1.94
C SER A 214 -24.88 -1.18 -0.85
N TRP A 215 -25.76 -0.92 0.11
CA TRP A 215 -25.47 -0.04 1.24
C TRP A 215 -24.30 -0.58 2.07
N ARG A 216 -24.34 -1.88 2.44
CA ARG A 216 -23.29 -2.53 3.23
C ARG A 216 -21.92 -2.40 2.55
N ASP A 217 -21.84 -2.72 1.26
CA ASP A 217 -20.57 -2.74 0.54
C ASP A 217 -20.01 -1.32 0.34
N MET A 218 -20.87 -0.33 0.07
CA MET A 218 -20.47 1.07 -0.12
C MET A 218 -20.11 1.78 1.19
N THR A 219 -20.61 1.35 2.34
CA THR A 219 -20.42 2.02 3.64
C THR A 219 -19.44 1.31 4.58
N ARG A 220 -18.99 0.10 4.26
CA ARG A 220 -18.04 -0.67 5.08
C ARG A 220 -16.78 0.14 5.42
N VAL A 221 -16.21 0.85 4.46
CA VAL A 221 -14.95 1.60 4.65
C VAL A 221 -15.13 2.91 5.44
N ALA A 222 -16.36 3.41 5.59
CA ALA A 222 -16.66 4.54 6.48
C ALA A 222 -16.71 4.13 7.96
N LEU A 223 -16.63 2.84 8.28
CA LEU A 223 -16.54 2.33 9.66
C LEU A 223 -15.11 2.35 10.21
N THR A 224 -14.11 2.66 9.38
CA THR A 224 -12.74 2.89 9.82
C THR A 224 -12.67 4.11 10.74
N ASP A 225 -11.72 4.11 11.69
CA ASP A 225 -11.45 5.24 12.57
C ASP A 225 -11.35 6.58 11.80
N PRO A 226 -12.17 7.60 12.13
CA PRO A 226 -12.21 8.85 11.39
C PRO A 226 -10.90 9.62 11.39
N GLU A 227 -10.12 9.56 12.47
CA GLU A 227 -8.82 10.25 12.53
C GLU A 227 -7.79 9.59 11.61
N ARG A 228 -7.82 8.26 11.49
CA ARG A 228 -7.01 7.54 10.49
C ARG A 228 -7.40 7.92 9.07
N THR A 229 -8.69 7.92 8.75
CA THR A 229 -9.16 8.30 7.42
C THR A 229 -8.85 9.75 7.09
N ARG A 230 -9.01 10.66 8.06
CA ARG A 230 -8.65 12.08 7.91
C ARG A 230 -7.15 12.24 7.64
N ALA A 231 -6.28 11.59 8.41
CA ALA A 231 -4.84 11.66 8.21
C ALA A 231 -4.45 11.24 6.78
N MET A 232 -4.96 10.08 6.33
CA MET A 232 -4.72 9.57 4.98
C MET A 232 -5.19 10.52 3.87
N ILE A 233 -6.33 11.18 4.05
CA ILE A 233 -6.86 12.16 3.07
C ILE A 233 -6.05 13.46 3.10
N ASP A 234 -5.74 13.99 4.29
CA ASP A 234 -4.99 15.24 4.46
C ASP A 234 -3.57 15.12 3.88
N GLU A 235 -2.97 13.92 3.99
CA GLU A 235 -1.63 13.63 3.47
C GLU A 235 -1.58 13.61 1.92
N ASP A 236 -2.72 13.43 1.24
CA ASP A 236 -2.85 13.34 -0.22
C ASP A 236 -3.94 14.28 -0.77
N ALA A 237 -4.08 15.44 -0.13
CA ALA A 237 -5.24 16.31 -0.28
C ALA A 237 -5.45 16.80 -1.73
N GLU A 238 -4.39 17.12 -2.47
CA GLU A 238 -4.48 17.64 -3.84
C GLU A 238 -5.09 16.61 -4.81
N ASN A 239 -4.64 15.36 -4.73
CA ASN A 239 -5.17 14.27 -5.56
C ASN A 239 -6.62 13.96 -5.18
N VAL A 240 -6.91 13.90 -3.88
CA VAL A 240 -8.28 13.65 -3.38
C VAL A 240 -9.23 14.77 -3.79
N GLU A 241 -8.83 16.04 -3.69
CA GLU A 241 -9.65 17.19 -4.10
C GLU A 241 -10.03 17.08 -5.58
N ALA A 242 -9.04 16.88 -6.46
CA ALA A 242 -9.26 16.81 -7.89
C ALA A 242 -10.25 15.68 -8.26
N LEU A 243 -10.11 14.53 -7.61
CA LEU A 243 -10.99 13.37 -7.78
C LEU A 243 -12.39 13.62 -7.25
N LEU A 244 -12.55 14.20 -6.06
CA LEU A 244 -13.85 14.54 -5.50
C LEU A 244 -14.61 15.53 -6.37
N ARG A 245 -13.94 16.57 -6.91
CA ARG A 245 -14.55 17.50 -7.86
C ARG A 245 -14.98 16.81 -9.16
N SER A 246 -14.18 15.86 -9.64
CA SER A 246 -14.52 15.06 -10.82
C SER A 246 -15.74 14.17 -10.57
N MET A 247 -15.81 13.53 -9.41
CA MET A 247 -16.95 12.71 -8.99
C MET A 247 -18.21 13.54 -8.83
N ALA A 248 -18.14 14.69 -8.15
CA ALA A 248 -19.28 15.60 -7.97
C ALA A 248 -19.90 16.00 -9.32
N ARG A 249 -19.08 16.42 -10.30
CA ARG A 249 -19.58 16.76 -11.65
C ARG A 249 -20.28 15.59 -12.35
N ARG A 250 -19.81 14.36 -12.14
CA ARG A 250 -20.45 13.16 -12.71
C ARG A 250 -21.81 12.88 -12.07
N LEU A 251 -21.94 13.10 -10.76
CA LEU A 251 -23.18 12.94 -10.03
C LEU A 251 -24.18 14.06 -10.37
N ASP A 252 -23.73 15.31 -10.48
CA ASP A 252 -24.54 16.45 -10.92
C ASP A 252 -25.10 16.20 -12.33
N ALA A 253 -24.25 15.80 -13.28
CA ALA A 253 -24.71 15.49 -14.64
C ALA A 253 -25.75 14.35 -14.69
N LEU A 254 -25.63 13.33 -13.83
CA LEU A 254 -26.64 12.28 -13.73
C LEU A 254 -27.94 12.80 -13.11
N ALA A 255 -27.86 13.67 -12.10
CA ALA A 255 -29.03 14.29 -11.48
C ALA A 255 -29.79 15.18 -12.48
N ASP A 256 -29.07 15.96 -13.28
CA ASP A 256 -29.64 16.80 -14.35
C ASP A 256 -30.31 15.92 -15.42
N ALA A 257 -29.64 14.87 -15.89
CA ALA A 257 -30.23 13.93 -16.87
C ALA A 257 -31.51 13.25 -16.34
N LEU A 258 -31.57 12.93 -15.04
CA LEU A 258 -32.77 12.41 -14.39
C LEU A 258 -33.89 13.46 -14.34
N HIS A 259 -33.55 14.72 -14.04
CA HIS A 259 -34.52 15.83 -14.00
C HIS A 259 -35.13 16.11 -15.38
N GLU A 260 -34.30 16.10 -16.42
CA GLU A 260 -34.68 16.40 -17.79
C GLU A 260 -35.35 15.20 -18.50
N GLY A 261 -35.24 14.00 -17.94
CA GLY A 261 -35.70 12.77 -18.59
C GLY A 261 -34.80 12.35 -19.76
N ASP A 262 -33.52 12.74 -19.74
CA ASP A 262 -32.54 12.35 -20.75
C ASP A 262 -32.11 10.89 -20.57
N HIS A 263 -32.90 10.00 -21.15
CA HIS A 263 -32.60 8.57 -21.19
C HIS A 263 -31.25 8.25 -21.86
N GLY A 264 -30.77 9.09 -22.78
CA GLY A 264 -29.48 8.94 -23.44
C GLY A 264 -28.32 9.16 -22.47
N GLY A 265 -28.31 10.31 -21.79
CA GLY A 265 -27.31 10.63 -20.77
C GLY A 265 -27.29 9.65 -19.60
N ILE A 266 -28.46 9.18 -19.15
CA ILE A 266 -28.56 8.14 -18.12
C ILE A 266 -27.91 6.83 -18.60
N ALA A 267 -28.20 6.39 -19.83
CA ALA A 267 -27.62 5.17 -20.39
C ALA A 267 -26.09 5.28 -20.54
N GLU A 268 -25.59 6.44 -20.99
CA GLU A 268 -24.16 6.70 -21.12
C GLU A 268 -23.43 6.64 -19.77
N PHE A 269 -24.01 7.24 -18.72
CA PHE A 269 -23.46 7.19 -17.36
C PHE A 269 -23.22 5.75 -16.91
N PHE A 270 -24.22 4.88 -17.07
CA PHE A 270 -24.09 3.48 -16.67
C PHE A 270 -23.18 2.68 -17.60
N ALA A 271 -23.10 3.01 -18.89
CA ALA A 271 -22.20 2.36 -19.85
C ALA A 271 -20.72 2.70 -19.65
N HIS A 272 -20.38 3.88 -19.12
CA HIS A 272 -18.99 4.34 -18.98
C HIS A 272 -18.09 3.38 -18.18
N GLY A 273 -18.65 2.69 -17.19
CA GLY A 273 -17.93 1.69 -16.38
C GLY A 273 -17.77 0.31 -17.01
N GLN A 274 -18.16 0.11 -18.28
CA GLN A 274 -18.26 -1.22 -18.87
C GLN A 274 -16.91 -1.97 -18.91
N ALA A 275 -15.81 -1.29 -19.26
CA ALA A 275 -14.48 -1.90 -19.27
C ALA A 275 -14.10 -2.52 -17.90
N PHE A 276 -14.45 -1.86 -16.79
CA PHE A 276 -14.21 -2.42 -15.46
C PHE A 276 -15.14 -3.61 -15.14
N ARG A 277 -16.36 -3.64 -15.68
CA ARG A 277 -17.25 -4.81 -15.52
C ARG A 277 -16.70 -6.01 -16.28
N ASP A 278 -16.23 -5.79 -17.50
CA ASP A 278 -15.65 -6.84 -18.34
C ASP A 278 -14.39 -7.43 -17.68
N TYR A 279 -13.55 -6.56 -17.13
CA TYR A 279 -12.40 -6.93 -16.31
C TYR A 279 -12.77 -7.88 -15.16
N LYS A 280 -13.70 -7.46 -14.30
CA LYS A 280 -14.14 -8.26 -13.15
C LYS A 280 -14.83 -9.55 -13.58
N ALA A 281 -15.52 -9.56 -14.72
CA ALA A 281 -16.13 -10.77 -15.25
C ALA A 281 -15.08 -11.80 -15.68
N ILE A 282 -14.00 -11.37 -16.33
CA ILE A 282 -12.85 -12.22 -16.67
C ILE A 282 -12.21 -12.77 -15.39
N GLU A 283 -11.88 -11.89 -14.44
CA GLU A 283 -11.25 -12.27 -13.17
C GLU A 283 -12.07 -13.32 -12.39
N ARG A 284 -13.39 -13.14 -12.30
CA ARG A 284 -14.29 -14.12 -11.65
C ARG A 284 -14.31 -15.48 -12.35
N ARG A 285 -14.23 -15.52 -13.68
CA ARG A 285 -14.15 -16.79 -14.43
C ARG A 285 -12.86 -17.54 -14.12
N HIS A 286 -11.75 -16.81 -13.93
CA HIS A 286 -10.47 -17.39 -13.56
C HIS A 286 -10.40 -17.81 -12.09
N ALA A 287 -11.10 -17.11 -11.18
CA ALA A 287 -11.15 -17.49 -9.77
C ALA A 287 -11.94 -18.79 -9.48
N GLY A 288 -12.86 -19.19 -10.38
CA GLY A 288 -13.66 -20.42 -10.25
C GLY A 288 -13.02 -21.69 -10.85
N HIS A 289 -11.89 -21.55 -11.55
CA HIS A 289 -11.02 -22.67 -11.93
C HIS A 289 -9.81 -22.65 -10.99
N ASP A 290 -9.73 -23.60 -10.07
CA ASP A 290 -8.58 -23.76 -9.16
C ASP A 290 -7.24 -23.53 -9.90
N ALA A 291 -6.37 -22.68 -9.31
CA ALA A 291 -4.95 -22.53 -9.62
C ALA A 291 -4.47 -21.65 -10.82
N ALA A 292 -5.25 -20.69 -11.33
CA ALA A 292 -4.81 -19.89 -12.50
C ALA A 292 -4.18 -18.49 -12.25
N ILE A 293 -3.97 -18.04 -11.01
CA ILE A 293 -3.12 -16.85 -10.74
C ILE A 293 -1.60 -17.20 -10.85
N HIS A 294 -1.29 -18.48 -11.08
CA HIS A 294 0.06 -19.00 -11.33
C HIS A 294 0.38 -19.25 -12.81
N ASN A 295 -0.52 -18.93 -13.76
CA ASN A 295 -0.30 -19.13 -15.20
C ASN A 295 -0.10 -17.82 -15.97
N GLY A 296 0.42 -16.77 -15.31
CA GLY A 296 0.97 -15.62 -16.03
C GLY A 296 2.19 -16.06 -16.83
N LYS A 297 2.42 -15.49 -18.02
CA LYS A 297 3.66 -15.75 -18.75
C LYS A 297 4.82 -15.20 -17.91
N GLU A 298 5.67 -16.09 -17.40
CA GLU A 298 6.91 -15.69 -16.76
C GLU A 298 7.81 -15.01 -17.79
N MET A 299 8.29 -13.83 -17.43
CA MET A 299 9.20 -13.04 -18.25
C MET A 299 10.34 -12.53 -17.38
N THR A 300 11.47 -12.33 -18.03
CA THR A 300 12.65 -11.73 -17.39
C THR A 300 12.92 -10.38 -18.02
N LEU A 301 13.05 -9.35 -17.19
CA LEU A 301 13.44 -8.01 -17.60
C LEU A 301 14.90 -7.78 -17.20
N ALA A 302 15.74 -7.37 -18.14
CA ALA A 302 17.09 -6.90 -17.83
C ALA A 302 17.01 -5.50 -17.21
N LEU A 303 17.71 -5.28 -16.10
CA LEU A 303 17.79 -3.99 -15.42
C LEU A 303 19.17 -3.40 -15.67
N GLU A 304 19.25 -2.51 -16.65
CA GLU A 304 20.48 -1.82 -17.04
C GLU A 304 20.86 -0.73 -16.03
N ASP A 305 22.15 -0.43 -15.95
CA ASP A 305 22.67 0.67 -15.14
C ASP A 305 22.17 2.01 -15.70
N GLY A 306 21.22 2.62 -15.00
CA GLY A 306 20.47 3.79 -15.46
C GLY A 306 19.25 3.40 -16.29
N GLY A 307 18.05 3.83 -15.86
CA GLY A 307 16.80 3.57 -16.58
C GLY A 307 16.01 2.34 -16.11
N TRP A 308 16.55 1.53 -15.20
CA TRP A 308 15.83 0.40 -14.60
C TRP A 308 14.49 0.81 -13.96
N GLN A 309 14.39 2.03 -13.40
CA GLN A 309 13.15 2.55 -12.83
C GLN A 309 12.04 2.59 -13.90
N ASN A 310 12.35 3.12 -15.08
CA ASN A 310 11.41 3.20 -16.20
C ASN A 310 11.03 1.80 -16.71
N THR A 311 11.98 0.87 -16.79
CA THR A 311 11.70 -0.51 -17.17
C THR A 311 10.67 -1.16 -16.24
N LEU A 312 10.81 -0.98 -14.93
CA LEU A 312 9.88 -1.54 -13.96
C LEU A 312 8.55 -0.77 -13.90
N LEU A 313 8.56 0.56 -14.08
CA LEU A 313 7.34 1.36 -14.20
C LEU A 313 6.49 0.93 -15.40
N GLU A 314 7.12 0.71 -16.56
CA GLU A 314 6.43 0.19 -17.74
C GLU A 314 5.90 -1.24 -17.52
N SER A 315 6.61 -2.05 -16.74
CA SER A 315 6.12 -3.37 -16.30
C SER A 315 4.83 -3.23 -15.47
N ALA A 316 4.80 -2.32 -14.49
CA ALA A 316 3.60 -2.04 -13.71
C ALA A 316 2.43 -1.53 -14.58
N ARG A 317 2.69 -0.68 -15.57
CA ARG A 317 1.67 -0.19 -16.53
C ARG A 317 1.05 -1.30 -17.36
N ARG A 318 1.82 -2.36 -17.67
CA ARG A 318 1.31 -3.57 -18.34
C ARG A 318 0.55 -4.51 -17.39
N GLY A 319 0.44 -4.17 -16.11
CA GLY A 319 -0.19 -5.02 -15.10
C GLY A 319 0.65 -6.23 -14.70
N GLU A 320 1.95 -6.19 -14.97
CA GLU A 320 2.89 -7.22 -14.54
C GLU A 320 3.26 -7.03 -13.06
N ARG A 321 3.56 -8.15 -12.39
CA ARG A 321 3.96 -8.18 -10.98
C ARG A 321 5.31 -8.84 -10.88
N ILE A 322 6.20 -8.26 -10.10
CA ILE A 322 7.56 -8.75 -9.85
C ILE A 322 7.50 -9.80 -8.74
N GLU A 323 8.21 -10.91 -8.97
CA GLU A 323 8.42 -11.98 -7.98
C GLU A 323 9.81 -11.90 -7.35
N GLU A 324 10.82 -11.52 -8.12
CA GLU A 324 12.18 -11.39 -7.62
C GLU A 324 12.98 -10.39 -8.47
N ILE A 325 13.85 -9.62 -7.83
CA ILE A 325 14.98 -8.94 -8.48
C ILE A 325 16.26 -9.63 -8.03
N ALA A 326 16.98 -10.25 -8.97
CA ALA A 326 18.18 -11.03 -8.68
C ALA A 326 19.42 -10.40 -9.31
N GLN A 327 20.54 -10.43 -8.57
CA GLN A 327 21.84 -10.03 -9.11
C GLN A 327 22.44 -11.18 -9.92
N THR A 328 22.96 -10.86 -11.10
CA THR A 328 23.63 -11.78 -12.02
C THR A 328 25.07 -11.32 -12.29
N ALA A 329 25.84 -12.11 -13.04
CA ALA A 329 27.18 -11.72 -13.49
C ALA A 329 27.19 -10.48 -14.41
N HIS A 330 26.04 -10.11 -14.99
CA HIS A 330 25.91 -9.05 -15.99
C HIS A 330 25.02 -7.87 -15.54
N GLY A 331 24.70 -7.77 -14.25
CA GLY A 331 23.77 -6.76 -13.70
C GLY A 331 22.57 -7.40 -13.00
N TYR A 332 21.47 -6.69 -12.86
CA TYR A 332 20.25 -7.21 -12.23
C TYR A 332 19.22 -7.65 -13.26
N ILE A 333 18.40 -8.63 -12.88
CA ILE A 333 17.22 -9.04 -13.64
C ILE A 333 15.99 -9.04 -12.74
N ALA A 334 14.82 -8.70 -13.29
CA ALA A 334 13.54 -8.88 -12.62
C ALA A 334 12.75 -10.04 -13.26
N SER A 335 12.31 -10.98 -12.43
CA SER A 335 11.33 -12.00 -12.82
C SER A 335 9.94 -11.43 -12.61
N VAL A 336 9.13 -11.42 -13.67
CA VAL A 336 7.78 -10.86 -13.65
C VAL A 336 6.76 -11.84 -14.18
N VAL A 337 5.54 -11.76 -13.64
CA VAL A 337 4.37 -12.50 -14.13
C VAL A 337 3.31 -11.52 -14.58
N THR A 338 2.63 -11.84 -15.67
CA THR A 338 1.49 -11.04 -16.13
C THR A 338 0.33 -11.19 -15.15
N GLY A 339 -0.16 -10.08 -14.61
CA GLY A 339 -1.44 -10.02 -13.90
C GLY A 339 -2.60 -9.74 -14.86
N LEU A 340 -3.84 -9.94 -14.37
CA LEU A 340 -5.02 -9.41 -15.05
C LEU A 340 -5.06 -7.89 -14.85
N GLY A 341 -4.82 -7.11 -15.92
CA GLY A 341 -4.98 -5.66 -15.95
C GLY A 341 -6.19 -5.21 -16.77
N LEU A 342 -6.64 -3.97 -16.58
CA LEU A 342 -7.76 -3.38 -17.36
C LEU A 342 -7.45 -3.27 -18.86
N HIS A 343 -6.16 -3.18 -19.24
CA HIS A 343 -5.72 -3.11 -20.63
C HIS A 343 -5.69 -4.47 -21.33
N ASN A 344 -5.86 -5.58 -20.62
CA ASN A 344 -5.88 -6.92 -21.21
C ASN A 344 -7.28 -7.30 -21.74
N ILE A 345 -8.15 -6.31 -21.95
CA ILE A 345 -9.52 -6.44 -22.42
C ILE A 345 -9.53 -5.89 -23.85
N GLU A 346 -9.07 -6.70 -24.80
CA GLU A 346 -9.31 -6.48 -26.24
C GLU A 346 -10.43 -7.39 -26.74
#